data_AF-A0A7Y7LKT0-F1
#
_entry.id   AF-A0A7Y7LKT0-F1
#
_cell.length_a   1.000
_cell.length_b   1.000
_cell.length_c   1.000
_cell.angle_alpha   90.00
_cell.angle_beta   90.00
_cell.angle_gamma   90.00
#
_symmetry.space_group_name_H-M   'P 1'
#
loop_
_entity.id
_entity.type
_entity.pdbx_description
1 polymer ?
#
loop_
_entity_poly.entity_id
_entity_poly.type
_entity_poly.pdbx_seq_one_letter_code
_entity_poly.pdbx_strand_id
1 'polypeptide(L)'
;MRSTLMQQNRMTLSQLEYACENLNTLYQACHWRKTEMYLIPALRDATERADQLLDELNRLNQSALMSIRLLQDKLGALADVRDEQVSEVCESIDTFCSALLKRLEKEEQELFALARNSIAGETWFSIANQLMMHDKHLDEMKRSGLPPAEAAQVTARRRALPGGTVDDGQISIPGLQVLPVVGLDDVPAPPVPRSTRQSSRDDVIMK
;
A
#
# COMPACT_ATOMS: atom_id res chain seq x y z
N MET A 1 -6.79 42.79 33.22
CA MET A 1 -7.13 41.37 32.99
C MET A 1 -7.24 40.95 31.52
N ARG A 2 -7.32 41.85 30.52
CA ARG A 2 -7.24 41.48 29.10
C ARG A 2 -5.81 41.24 28.58
N SER A 3 -4.82 41.93 29.16
CA SER A 3 -3.42 41.85 28.72
C SER A 3 -2.76 40.49 29.03
N THR A 4 -3.15 39.83 30.12
CA THR A 4 -2.61 38.53 30.52
C THR A 4 -3.09 37.37 29.64
N LEU A 5 -4.29 37.46 29.06
CA LEU A 5 -4.85 36.41 28.19
C LEU A 5 -4.26 36.51 26.77
N MET A 6 -3.98 37.72 26.29
CA MET A 6 -3.21 37.94 25.06
C MET A 6 -1.74 37.52 25.21
N GLN A 7 -1.14 37.72 26.39
CA GLN A 7 0.23 37.31 26.68
C GLN A 7 0.38 35.80 26.91
N GLN A 8 -0.71 35.09 27.22
CA GLN A 8 -0.78 33.63 27.31
C GLN A 8 -0.91 32.90 25.96
N ASN A 9 -1.12 33.64 24.87
CA ASN A 9 -1.21 33.08 23.52
C ASN A 9 0.06 33.37 22.70
N ARG A 10 1.22 33.32 23.36
CA ARG A 10 2.51 33.29 22.69
C ARG A 10 2.95 31.84 22.60
N MET A 11 2.89 31.28 21.39
CA MET A 11 3.39 29.94 21.11
C MET A 11 4.88 29.90 21.43
N THR A 12 5.29 29.02 22.35
CA THR A 12 6.70 28.90 22.73
C THR A 12 7.49 28.23 21.60
N LEU A 13 8.79 28.50 21.49
CA LEU A 13 9.67 27.85 20.52
C LEU A 13 9.56 26.30 20.60
N SER A 14 9.49 25.76 21.82
CA SER A 14 9.31 24.32 22.06
C SER A 14 7.97 23.75 21.57
N GLN A 15 6.88 24.53 21.67
CA GLN A 15 5.58 24.13 21.11
C GLN A 15 5.62 24.13 19.59
N LEU A 16 6.35 25.09 19.01
CA LEU A 16 6.54 25.15 17.59
C LEU A 16 7.40 23.99 17.08
N GLU A 17 8.54 23.72 17.70
CA GLU A 17 9.39 22.56 17.39
C GLU A 17 8.58 21.26 17.46
N TYR A 18 7.79 21.10 18.52
CA TYR A 18 6.89 19.96 18.68
C TYR A 18 5.85 19.88 17.55
N ALA A 19 5.22 20.99 17.16
CA ALA A 19 4.28 21.00 16.05
C ALA A 19 4.97 20.59 14.74
N CYS A 20 6.15 21.14 14.44
CA CYS A 20 6.91 20.82 13.22
C CYS A 20 7.25 19.33 13.14
N GLU A 21 7.73 18.75 14.25
CA GLU A 21 8.08 17.32 14.31
C GLU A 21 6.84 16.43 14.12
N ASN A 22 5.70 16.82 14.71
CA ASN A 22 4.45 16.09 14.52
C ASN A 22 3.94 16.17 13.08
N LEU A 23 4.02 17.34 12.43
CA LEU A 23 3.62 17.50 11.03
C LEU A 23 4.52 16.70 10.09
N ASN A 24 5.83 16.68 10.36
CA ASN A 24 6.78 15.84 9.64
C ASN A 24 6.46 14.35 9.80
N THR A 25 6.18 13.91 11.04
CA THR A 25 5.75 12.53 11.33
C THR A 25 4.45 12.18 10.61
N LEU A 26 3.46 13.07 10.63
CA LEU A 26 2.17 12.90 9.94
C LEU A 26 2.35 12.79 8.42
N TYR A 27 3.20 13.63 7.84
CA TYR A 27 3.54 13.57 6.42
C TYR A 27 4.24 12.25 6.06
N GLN A 28 5.22 11.82 6.85
CA GLN A 28 5.91 10.55 6.62
C GLN A 28 4.95 9.37 6.74
N ALA A 29 4.05 9.39 7.71
CA ALA A 29 2.98 8.41 7.83
C ALA A 29 2.09 8.39 6.57
N CYS A 30 1.84 9.55 5.96
CA CYS A 30 1.07 9.67 4.72
C CYS A 30 1.75 9.00 3.52
N HIS A 31 3.07 9.06 3.42
CA HIS A 31 3.84 8.43 2.34
C HIS A 31 3.78 6.89 2.38
N TRP A 32 3.66 6.33 3.59
CA TRP A 32 3.54 4.89 3.81
C TRP A 32 2.10 4.42 3.98
N ARG A 33 1.13 5.25 3.58
CA ARG A 33 -0.26 4.82 3.63
C ARG A 33 -0.49 3.70 2.66
N LYS A 34 -1.35 2.78 3.09
CA LYS A 34 -1.89 1.71 2.26
C LYS A 34 -2.42 2.20 0.92
N THR A 35 -3.04 3.38 0.92
CA THR A 35 -3.51 4.07 -0.29
C THR A 35 -2.36 4.32 -1.29
N GLU A 36 -1.24 4.86 -0.83
CA GLU A 36 -0.06 5.16 -1.65
C GLU A 36 0.67 3.89 -2.10
N MET A 37 0.80 2.90 -1.22
CA MET A 37 1.59 1.70 -1.50
C MET A 37 0.87 0.65 -2.35
N TYR A 38 -0.45 0.58 -2.28
CA TYR A 38 -1.22 -0.52 -2.87
C TYR A 38 -2.34 -0.04 -3.79
N LEU A 39 -3.11 0.96 -3.37
CA LEU A 39 -4.29 1.38 -4.12
C LEU A 39 -3.93 2.22 -5.34
N ILE A 40 -3.08 3.24 -5.19
CA ILE A 40 -2.68 4.12 -6.29
C ILE A 40 -1.97 3.35 -7.42
N PRO A 41 -1.00 2.45 -7.15
CA PRO A 41 -0.38 1.64 -8.19
C PRO A 41 -1.40 0.78 -8.93
N ALA A 42 -2.27 0.06 -8.19
CA ALA A 42 -3.28 -0.79 -8.81
C ALA A 42 -4.31 0.01 -9.61
N LEU A 43 -4.60 1.24 -9.20
CA LEU A 43 -5.51 2.12 -9.93
C LEU A 43 -4.90 2.62 -11.25
N ARG A 44 -3.61 2.95 -11.26
CA ARG A 44 -2.87 3.29 -12.49
C ARG A 44 -2.86 2.14 -13.49
N ASP A 45 -2.64 0.93 -12.99
CA ASP A 45 -2.66 -0.28 -13.83
C ASP A 45 -4.06 -0.58 -14.38
N ALA A 46 -5.11 -0.22 -13.63
CA ALA A 46 -6.49 -0.48 -14.01
C ALA A 46 -7.08 0.55 -14.98
N THR A 47 -6.70 1.83 -14.89
CA THR A 47 -7.25 2.88 -15.76
C THR A 47 -6.41 4.16 -15.83
N GLU A 48 -6.20 4.64 -17.05
CA GLU A 48 -5.62 5.97 -17.33
C GLU A 48 -6.54 7.13 -16.91
N ARG A 49 -7.85 6.86 -16.72
CA ARG A 49 -8.82 7.87 -16.26
C ARG A 49 -8.46 8.42 -14.88
N ALA A 50 -7.66 7.70 -14.10
CA ALA A 50 -7.21 8.13 -12.80
C ALA A 50 -6.03 9.12 -12.85
N ASP A 51 -5.31 9.24 -13.97
CA ASP A 51 -4.03 9.95 -14.01
C ASP A 51 -4.14 11.42 -13.58
N GLN A 52 -5.15 12.13 -14.07
CA GLN A 52 -5.38 13.53 -13.68
C GLN A 52 -5.66 13.69 -12.17
N LEU A 53 -6.44 12.79 -11.59
CA LEU A 53 -6.72 12.79 -10.15
C LEU A 53 -5.46 12.47 -9.36
N LEU A 54 -4.69 11.46 -9.80
CA LEU A 54 -3.46 11.04 -9.13
C LEU A 54 -2.37 12.13 -9.20
N ASP A 55 -2.26 12.84 -10.31
CA ASP A 55 -1.38 14.00 -10.44
C ASP A 55 -1.79 15.14 -9.52
N GLU A 56 -3.09 15.39 -9.38
CA GLU A 56 -3.59 16.38 -8.42
C GLU A 56 -3.29 15.98 -6.97
N LEU A 57 -3.52 14.72 -6.58
CA LEU A 57 -3.17 14.22 -5.25
C LEU A 57 -1.66 14.33 -4.98
N ASN A 58 -0.83 14.02 -5.97
CA ASN A 58 0.63 14.16 -5.89
C ASN A 58 1.03 15.64 -5.73
N ARG A 59 0.41 16.55 -6.47
CA ARG A 59 0.65 18.01 -6.34
C ARG A 59 0.28 18.52 -4.94
N LEU A 60 -0.85 18.09 -4.39
CA LEU A 60 -1.25 18.43 -3.02
C LEU A 60 -0.23 17.91 -2.00
N ASN A 61 0.26 16.68 -2.21
CA ASN A 61 1.28 16.09 -1.35
C ASN A 61 2.63 16.84 -1.44
N GLN A 62 3.05 17.25 -2.64
CA GLN A 62 4.24 18.08 -2.83
C GLN A 62 4.08 19.46 -2.18
N SER A 63 2.91 20.09 -2.30
CA SER A 63 2.62 21.36 -1.63
C SER A 63 2.76 21.23 -0.11
N ALA A 64 2.21 20.16 0.48
CA ALA A 64 2.35 19.88 1.91
C ALA A 64 3.82 19.68 2.32
N LEU A 65 4.59 18.92 1.53
CA LEU A 65 6.03 18.72 1.78
C LEU A 65 6.82 20.04 1.73
N MET A 66 6.52 20.90 0.75
CA MET A 66 7.19 22.19 0.62
C MET A 66 6.90 23.09 1.83
N SER A 67 5.67 23.08 2.34
CA SER A 67 5.32 23.81 3.57
C SER A 67 6.11 23.33 4.79
N ILE A 68 6.31 22.00 4.95
CA ILE A 68 7.12 21.45 6.04
C ILE A 68 8.60 21.85 5.91
N ARG A 69 9.17 21.77 4.70
CA ARG A 69 10.58 22.13 4.49
C ARG A 69 10.82 23.60 4.78
N LEU A 70 9.94 24.47 4.29
CA LEU A 70 10.01 25.90 4.57
C LEU A 70 9.92 26.18 6.08
N LEU A 71 9.07 25.43 6.78
CA LEU A 71 8.92 25.53 8.22
C LEU A 71 10.19 25.08 8.97
N GLN A 72 10.81 23.98 8.56
CA GLN A 72 12.06 23.48 9.15
C GLN A 72 13.24 24.43 8.91
N ASP A 73 13.37 24.98 7.70
CA ASP A 73 14.42 25.94 7.35
C ASP A 73 14.30 27.22 8.20
N LYS A 74 13.07 27.71 8.40
CA LYS A 74 12.79 28.87 9.24
C LYS A 74 13.11 28.59 10.71
N LEU A 75 12.77 27.41 11.20
CA LEU A 75 13.05 27.00 12.58
C LEU A 75 14.55 26.87 12.85
N GLY A 76 15.31 26.33 11.90
CA GLY A 76 16.77 26.26 11.99
C GLY A 76 17.49 27.61 11.95
N ALA A 77 16.84 28.65 11.40
CA ALA A 77 17.36 30.01 11.35
C ALA A 77 16.98 30.89 12.56
N LEU A 78 16.13 30.39 13.47
CA LEU A 78 15.60 31.12 14.61
C LEU A 78 16.55 31.06 15.82
N ALA A 79 17.60 31.89 15.80
CA ALA A 79 18.35 32.24 17.02
C ALA A 79 17.66 33.35 17.84
N ASP A 80 16.71 34.09 17.25
CA ASP A 80 15.94 35.16 17.89
C ASP A 80 14.54 35.25 17.25
N VAL A 81 13.49 34.90 18.00
CA VAL A 81 12.11 34.77 17.49
C VAL A 81 11.40 36.12 17.56
N ARG A 82 11.09 36.70 16.39
CA ARG A 82 10.23 37.89 16.25
C ARG A 82 8.78 37.50 16.00
N ASP A 83 7.84 38.37 16.37
CA ASP A 83 6.40 38.12 16.23
C ASP A 83 5.99 37.88 14.76
N GLU A 84 6.67 38.48 13.77
CA GLU A 84 6.41 38.24 12.34
C GLU A 84 6.74 36.80 11.91
N GLN A 85 7.81 36.21 12.47
CA GLN A 85 8.22 34.83 12.14
C GLN A 85 7.23 33.80 12.69
N VAL A 86 6.60 34.08 13.83
CA VAL A 86 5.53 33.25 14.39
C VAL A 86 4.31 33.24 13.46
N SER A 87 3.94 34.41 12.90
CA SER A 87 2.81 34.49 11.97
C SER A 87 3.03 33.68 10.70
N GLU A 88 4.21 33.78 10.08
CA GLU A 88 4.54 33.03 8.85
C GLU A 88 4.59 31.51 9.07
N VAL A 89 5.00 31.12 10.27
CA VAL A 89 5.04 29.73 10.68
C VAL A 89 3.62 29.18 10.84
N CYS A 90 2.73 29.90 11.53
CA CYS A 90 1.32 29.53 11.62
C CYS A 90 0.69 29.39 10.23
N GLU A 91 0.96 30.33 9.32
CA GLU A 91 0.48 30.28 7.93
C GLU A 91 1.01 29.04 7.17
N SER A 92 2.27 28.65 7.42
CA SER A 92 2.86 27.44 6.82
C SER A 92 2.19 26.17 7.33
N ILE A 93 1.85 26.13 8.63
CA ILE A 93 1.11 25.03 9.24
C ILE A 93 -0.31 24.96 8.66
N ASP A 94 -1.01 26.09 8.55
CA ASP A 94 -2.35 26.16 7.98
C ASP A 94 -2.37 25.71 6.51
N THR A 95 -1.36 26.11 5.73
CA THR A 95 -1.19 25.68 4.34
C THR A 95 -0.99 24.16 4.26
N PHE A 96 -0.15 23.60 5.13
CA PHE A 96 0.06 22.15 5.21
C PHE A 96 -1.24 21.40 5.54
N CYS A 97 -1.94 21.82 6.61
CA CYS A 97 -3.19 21.21 7.05
C CYS A 97 -4.26 21.28 5.96
N SER A 98 -4.39 22.43 5.30
CA SER A 98 -5.35 22.63 4.20
C SER A 98 -5.05 21.74 3.00
N ALA A 99 -3.78 21.62 2.60
CA ALA A 99 -3.37 20.74 1.51
C ALA A 99 -3.63 19.26 1.84
N LEU A 100 -3.35 18.84 3.07
CA LEU A 100 -3.57 17.47 3.52
C LEU A 100 -5.06 17.13 3.62
N LEU A 101 -5.88 18.00 4.20
CA LEU A 101 -7.33 17.82 4.27
C LEU A 101 -7.94 17.70 2.87
N LYS A 102 -7.58 18.60 1.95
CA LYS A 102 -8.05 18.56 0.57
C LYS A 102 -7.65 17.26 -0.15
N ARG A 103 -6.45 16.75 0.15
CA ARG A 103 -6.00 15.45 -0.39
C ARG A 103 -6.86 14.31 0.16
N LEU A 104 -7.13 14.28 1.46
CA LEU A 104 -7.97 13.26 2.09
C LEU A 104 -9.42 13.29 1.56
N GLU A 105 -9.99 14.48 1.40
CA GLU A 105 -11.33 14.64 0.81
C GLU A 105 -11.41 14.06 -0.60
N LYS A 106 -10.40 14.33 -1.45
CA LYS A 106 -10.33 13.76 -2.80
C LYS A 106 -10.11 12.25 -2.80
N GLU A 107 -9.34 11.73 -1.86
CA GLU A 107 -9.20 10.28 -1.69
C GLU A 107 -10.55 9.62 -1.36
N GLU A 108 -11.30 10.22 -0.43
CA GLU A 108 -12.60 9.70 -0.01
C GLU A 108 -13.65 9.79 -1.11
N GLN A 109 -13.80 10.97 -1.72
CA GLN A 109 -14.90 11.26 -2.63
C GLN A 109 -14.66 10.75 -4.05
N GLU A 110 -13.42 10.78 -4.52
CA GLU A 110 -13.10 10.50 -5.92
C GLU A 110 -12.27 9.22 -6.08
N LEU A 111 -11.17 9.08 -5.33
CA LEU A 111 -10.22 7.97 -5.52
C LEU A 111 -10.89 6.62 -5.22
N PHE A 112 -11.56 6.48 -4.06
CA PHE A 112 -12.20 5.21 -3.71
C PHE A 112 -13.38 4.87 -4.61
N ALA A 113 -14.15 5.88 -5.03
CA ALA A 113 -15.23 5.69 -5.99
C ALA A 113 -14.69 5.19 -7.34
N LEU A 114 -13.62 5.80 -7.83
CA LEU A 114 -12.98 5.40 -9.08
C LEU A 114 -12.37 4.01 -8.98
N ALA A 115 -11.67 3.71 -7.87
CA ALA A 115 -11.05 2.43 -7.64
C ALA A 115 -12.07 1.29 -7.60
N ARG A 116 -13.20 1.48 -6.90
CA ARG A 116 -14.29 0.49 -6.85
C ARG A 116 -14.87 0.18 -8.24
N ASN A 117 -14.92 1.17 -9.11
CA ASN A 117 -15.52 1.02 -10.44
C ASN A 117 -14.54 0.50 -11.50
N SER A 118 -13.23 0.65 -11.27
CA SER A 118 -12.20 0.39 -12.29
C SER A 118 -11.38 -0.87 -12.02
N ILE A 119 -11.21 -1.25 -10.75
CA ILE A 119 -10.38 -2.39 -10.37
C ILE A 119 -11.23 -3.68 -10.41
N ALA A 120 -10.74 -4.69 -11.14
CA ALA A 120 -11.37 -6.01 -11.20
C ALA A 120 -11.38 -6.71 -9.83
N GLY A 121 -12.38 -7.57 -9.59
CA GLY A 121 -12.57 -8.23 -8.29
C GLY A 121 -11.38 -9.07 -7.81
N GLU A 122 -10.68 -9.76 -8.71
CA GLU A 122 -9.48 -10.54 -8.37
C GLU A 122 -8.32 -9.63 -7.93
N THR A 123 -8.08 -8.53 -8.64
CA THR A 123 -7.09 -7.52 -8.26
C THR A 123 -7.46 -6.86 -6.93
N TRP A 124 -8.74 -6.55 -6.72
CA TRP A 124 -9.24 -5.99 -5.46
C TRP A 124 -9.01 -6.94 -4.28
N PHE A 125 -9.23 -8.25 -4.48
CA PHE A 125 -8.95 -9.27 -3.48
C PHE A 125 -7.45 -9.40 -3.19
N SER A 126 -6.60 -9.37 -4.23
CA SER A 126 -5.14 -9.36 -4.06
C SER A 126 -4.65 -8.17 -3.25
N ILE A 127 -5.18 -6.97 -3.53
CA ILE A 127 -4.90 -5.77 -2.74
C ILE A 127 -5.31 -5.98 -1.28
N ALA A 128 -6.53 -6.46 -1.02
CA ALA A 128 -7.00 -6.71 0.34
C ALA A 128 -6.07 -7.67 1.11
N ASN A 129 -5.61 -8.74 0.48
CA ASN A 129 -4.64 -9.67 1.10
C ASN A 129 -3.31 -8.98 1.41
N GLN A 130 -2.78 -8.19 0.47
CA GLN A 130 -1.56 -7.41 0.67
C GLN A 130 -1.71 -6.40 1.84
N LEU A 131 -2.87 -5.77 2.00
CA LEU A 131 -3.16 -4.86 3.11
C LEU A 131 -3.18 -5.58 4.46
N MET A 132 -3.69 -6.81 4.53
CA MET A 132 -3.69 -7.62 5.75
C MET A 132 -2.28 -8.06 6.12
N MET A 133 -1.46 -8.47 5.14
CA MET A 133 -0.06 -8.84 5.37
C MET A 133 0.77 -7.65 5.86
N HIS A 134 0.54 -6.46 5.29
CA HIS A 134 1.18 -5.24 5.76
C HIS A 134 0.88 -4.95 7.24
N ASP A 135 -0.36 -5.09 7.69
CA ASP A 135 -0.72 -4.88 9.09
C ASP A 135 -0.03 -5.89 10.01
N LYS A 136 -0.02 -7.17 9.62
CA LYS A 136 0.68 -8.21 10.38
C LYS A 136 2.16 -7.88 10.55
N HIS A 137 2.83 -7.47 9.49
CA HIS A 137 4.23 -7.04 9.56
C HIS A 137 4.42 -5.82 10.48
N LEU A 138 3.57 -4.80 10.37
CA LEU A 138 3.65 -3.65 11.27
C LEU A 138 3.47 -4.04 12.74
N ASP A 139 2.56 -4.97 13.04
CA ASP A 139 2.28 -5.41 14.40
C ASP A 139 3.38 -6.32 14.96
N GLU A 140 4.03 -7.12 14.12
CA GLU A 140 5.25 -7.87 14.48
C GLU A 140 6.41 -6.92 14.77
N MET A 141 6.58 -5.88 13.95
CA MET A 141 7.65 -4.89 14.15
C MET A 141 7.46 -4.07 15.43
N LYS A 142 6.23 -3.65 15.74
CA LYS A 142 5.90 -3.00 17.02
C LYS A 142 6.23 -3.91 18.20
N ARG A 143 5.93 -5.21 18.10
CA ARG A 143 6.27 -6.21 19.14
C ARG A 143 7.77 -6.41 19.30
N SER A 144 8.56 -6.19 18.24
CA SER A 144 10.03 -6.21 18.29
C SER A 144 10.67 -4.92 18.82
N GLY A 145 9.88 -3.88 19.14
CA GLY A 145 10.35 -2.64 19.76
C GLY A 145 10.72 -1.51 18.78
N LEU A 146 10.39 -1.63 17.48
CA LEU A 146 10.58 -0.52 16.54
C LEU A 146 9.37 0.45 16.53
N PRO A 147 9.61 1.76 16.42
CA PRO A 147 8.53 2.74 16.30
C PRO A 147 7.76 2.55 14.97
N PRO A 148 6.43 2.78 14.95
CA PRO A 148 5.57 2.48 13.79
C PRO A 148 5.95 3.21 12.49
N ALA A 149 6.50 4.43 12.59
CA ALA A 149 6.94 5.20 11.44
C ALA A 149 8.18 4.57 10.77
N GLU A 150 9.13 4.08 11.56
CA GLU A 150 10.28 3.33 11.04
C GLU A 150 9.86 1.96 10.52
N ALA A 151 8.87 1.32 11.14
CA ALA A 151 8.33 0.04 10.68
C ALA A 151 7.71 0.12 9.28
N ALA A 152 6.94 1.18 9.04
CA ALA A 152 6.36 1.45 7.72
C ALA A 152 7.45 1.75 6.67
N GLN A 153 8.49 2.51 7.06
CA GLN A 153 9.66 2.79 6.21
C GLN A 153 10.45 1.54 5.83
N VAL A 154 10.71 0.64 6.79
CA VAL A 154 11.48 -0.60 6.57
C VAL A 154 10.73 -1.56 5.66
N THR A 155 9.42 -1.72 5.86
CA THR A 155 8.56 -2.58 5.04
C THR A 155 8.54 -2.12 3.59
N ALA A 156 8.49 -0.82 3.37
CA ALA A 156 8.52 -0.27 2.03
C ALA A 156 9.89 -0.29 1.35
N ARG A 157 10.98 -0.10 2.11
CA ARG A 157 12.36 -0.30 1.61
C ARG A 157 12.58 -1.71 1.09
N ARG A 158 12.01 -2.72 1.76
CA ARG A 158 12.06 -4.12 1.28
C ARG A 158 11.35 -4.30 -0.07
N ARG A 159 10.31 -3.53 -0.36
CA ARG A 159 9.58 -3.58 -1.64
C ARG A 159 10.29 -2.83 -2.78
N ALA A 160 11.05 -1.78 -2.45
CA ALA A 160 11.76 -0.96 -3.44
C ALA A 160 13.07 -1.59 -3.97
N LEU A 161 13.57 -2.68 -3.37
CA LEU A 161 14.72 -3.41 -3.88
C LEU A 161 14.29 -4.37 -5.01
N PRO A 162 14.89 -4.29 -6.22
CA PRO A 162 14.66 -5.27 -7.27
C PRO A 162 15.37 -6.57 -6.89
N GLY A 163 14.63 -7.52 -6.31
CA GLY A 163 15.18 -8.83 -5.93
C GLY A 163 14.55 -9.51 -4.71
N GLY A 164 13.52 -8.94 -4.08
CA GLY A 164 12.76 -9.64 -3.05
C GLY A 164 11.89 -10.74 -3.66
N THR A 165 12.48 -11.90 -3.95
CA THR A 165 11.71 -13.14 -4.13
C THR A 165 10.87 -13.32 -2.89
N VAL A 166 9.56 -13.13 -3.03
CA VAL A 166 8.60 -13.64 -2.06
C VAL A 166 8.80 -15.14 -2.12
N ASP A 167 9.45 -15.69 -1.10
CA ASP A 167 9.51 -17.14 -0.90
C ASP A 167 8.06 -17.59 -0.75
N ASP A 168 7.50 -18.19 -1.81
CA ASP A 168 6.23 -18.93 -1.81
C ASP A 168 6.40 -20.19 -0.96
N GLY A 169 6.79 -19.98 0.30
CA GLY A 169 6.76 -20.99 1.34
C GLY A 169 5.31 -21.41 1.50
N GLN A 170 4.99 -22.58 0.95
CA GLN A 170 3.72 -23.28 1.07
C GLN A 170 3.11 -23.03 2.45
N ILE A 171 2.04 -22.23 2.49
CA ILE A 171 1.18 -22.14 3.66
C ILE A 171 0.48 -23.49 3.76
N SER A 172 1.11 -24.43 4.46
CA SER A 172 0.48 -25.69 4.85
C SER A 172 -0.56 -25.37 5.92
N ILE A 173 -1.81 -25.23 5.52
CA ILE A 173 -2.95 -25.17 6.44
C ILE A 173 -3.11 -26.57 7.05
N PRO A 174 -2.93 -26.77 8.37
CA PRO A 174 -3.15 -28.07 8.97
C PRO A 174 -4.65 -28.39 8.95
N GLY A 175 -5.05 -29.44 8.22
CA GLY A 175 -6.40 -30.02 8.33
C GLY A 175 -7.20 -30.21 7.04
N LEU A 176 -6.72 -29.80 5.87
CA LEU A 176 -7.39 -30.08 4.59
C LEU A 176 -6.72 -31.26 3.89
N GLN A 177 -7.20 -32.47 4.17
CA GLN A 177 -6.93 -33.63 3.32
C GLN A 177 -7.64 -33.41 1.98
N VAL A 178 -6.88 -33.05 0.95
CA VAL A 178 -7.37 -32.99 -0.43
C VAL A 178 -7.60 -34.43 -0.91
N LEU A 179 -8.86 -34.80 -1.14
CA LEU A 179 -9.21 -36.04 -1.83
C LEU A 179 -8.66 -35.99 -3.27
N PRO A 180 -8.13 -37.09 -3.83
CA PRO A 180 -7.68 -37.11 -5.21
C PRO A 180 -8.86 -36.89 -6.14
N VAL A 181 -8.84 -35.78 -6.89
CA VAL A 181 -9.71 -35.58 -8.04
C VAL A 181 -9.24 -36.54 -9.13
N VAL A 182 -10.01 -37.61 -9.35
CA VAL A 182 -9.89 -38.47 -10.52
C VAL A 182 -10.34 -37.65 -11.72
N GLY A 183 -9.39 -37.30 -12.59
CA GLY A 183 -9.68 -36.67 -13.88
C GLY A 183 -10.41 -37.66 -14.79
N LEU A 184 -11.67 -37.38 -15.08
CA LEU A 184 -12.37 -37.90 -16.24
C LEU A 184 -11.93 -37.07 -17.45
N ASP A 185 -11.23 -37.72 -18.36
CA ASP A 185 -11.09 -37.45 -19.80
C ASP A 185 -9.65 -37.66 -20.27
N ASP A 186 -9.33 -38.92 -20.57
CA ASP A 186 -8.52 -39.21 -21.75
C ASP A 186 -9.07 -40.49 -22.39
N VAL A 187 -9.90 -40.30 -23.41
CA VAL A 187 -10.41 -41.36 -24.29
C VAL A 187 -9.52 -41.39 -25.52
N PRO A 188 -8.70 -42.42 -25.74
CA PRO A 188 -8.11 -42.67 -27.05
C PRO A 188 -9.06 -43.53 -27.88
N ALA A 189 -9.32 -43.07 -29.10
CA ALA A 189 -10.16 -43.68 -30.13
C ALA A 189 -9.80 -45.15 -30.48
N PRO A 190 -10.74 -45.94 -31.03
CA PRO A 190 -10.55 -47.36 -31.29
C PRO A 190 -9.83 -47.62 -32.62
N PRO A 191 -8.98 -48.66 -32.75
CA PRO A 191 -8.45 -49.08 -34.04
C PRO A 191 -9.41 -50.02 -34.77
N VAL A 192 -9.68 -49.68 -36.04
CA VAL A 192 -10.48 -50.42 -37.04
C VAL A 192 -9.59 -51.52 -37.70
N PRO A 193 -10.15 -52.66 -38.17
CA PRO A 193 -9.43 -53.93 -38.25
C PRO A 193 -8.69 -54.16 -39.58
N ARG A 194 -7.68 -55.04 -39.56
CA ARG A 194 -7.10 -55.65 -40.76
C ARG A 194 -7.00 -57.19 -40.62
N SER A 195 -7.86 -57.86 -41.39
CA SER A 195 -7.76 -59.22 -41.92
C SER A 195 -6.49 -59.32 -42.82
N THR A 196 -5.77 -60.42 -43.09
CA THR A 196 -5.98 -61.87 -43.06
C THR A 196 -4.61 -62.55 -43.30
N ARG A 197 -4.33 -63.72 -42.67
CA ARG A 197 -3.77 -64.98 -43.25
C ARG A 197 -3.23 -65.87 -42.12
N GLN A 198 -3.95 -66.91 -41.69
CA GLN A 198 -3.89 -68.30 -42.19
C GLN A 198 -2.49 -68.94 -42.15
N SER A 199 -2.29 -69.83 -41.17
CA SER A 199 -1.45 -71.02 -41.28
C SER A 199 -2.03 -72.10 -40.36
N SER A 200 -2.65 -73.09 -40.98
CA SER A 200 -3.16 -74.32 -40.39
C SER A 200 -2.03 -75.21 -39.85
N ARG A 201 -2.27 -75.93 -38.76
CA ARG A 201 -1.79 -77.31 -38.58
C ARG A 201 -2.50 -78.03 -37.42
N ASP A 202 -3.51 -78.80 -37.80
CA ASP A 202 -3.80 -80.20 -37.47
C ASP A 202 -3.40 -80.82 -36.11
N ASP A 203 -4.45 -81.33 -35.48
CA ASP A 203 -4.65 -82.72 -35.00
C ASP A 203 -4.22 -83.22 -33.61
N VAL A 204 -5.00 -84.25 -33.22
CA VAL A 204 -4.85 -85.25 -32.15
C VAL A 204 -5.56 -84.90 -30.82
N ILE A 205 -6.79 -85.34 -30.57
CA ILE A 205 -7.31 -86.70 -30.20
C ILE A 205 -6.96 -87.15 -28.77
N MET A 206 -8.04 -87.42 -28.01
CA MET A 206 -8.23 -88.32 -26.85
C MET A 206 -7.23 -88.30 -25.68
N LYS A 207 -7.74 -88.01 -24.48
CA LYS A 207 -8.15 -89.07 -23.52
C LYS A 207 -9.04 -88.52 -22.43
#